data_AF-A0A933HP21-F1
#
_entry.id   AF-A0A933HP21-F1
#
_cell.length_a   1.000
_cell.length_b   1.000
_cell.length_c   1.000
_cell.angle_alpha   90.00
_cell.angle_beta   90.00
_cell.angle_gamma   90.00
#
_symmetry.space_group_name_H-M   'P 1'
#
loop_
_entity.id
_entity.type
_entity.pdbx_description
1 polymer ?
#
loop_
_entity_poly.entity_id
_entity_poly.type
_entity_poly.pdbx_seq_one_letter_code
_entity_poly.pdbx_strand_id
1 'polypeptide(L)'
;MIHLTIDNRDIEVRQTMTVLEAARANGISIPTLCYHEAVAPYAACRLCMVEINTPRGGKPGPDRPGRIVAACAQPCEQGLTVQTNSPRVQAARRVTAELLMASGEHLPLVQAIARAMGAEHAATTLPPNDCILCGLCVRACDELVGAHAISLVERGLDKKIAPPFEITSAACIACATCVLICPTGAIMLKDIAPSLPHPQPLAHEARGDKSPPQPLAHEARGVKSPPQPLSHEARGDKSPPQPLSHEARGDKSPPQLLPYEERGVKSPPSFVGKGAGGLGSHDARTCRVCGEATLPRVFADAEYLLNLPIERDQKAEVQAL
;
A
#
# COMPACT_ATOMS: atom_id res chain seq x y z
N MET A 1 20.35 -15.47 22.42
CA MET A 1 18.92 -15.20 22.55
C MET A 1 18.71 -14.29 23.76
N ILE A 2 17.69 -13.44 23.75
CA ILE A 2 17.29 -12.57 24.86
C ILE A 2 15.93 -13.02 25.37
N HIS A 3 15.73 -13.04 26.69
CA HIS A 3 14.42 -13.19 27.31
C HIS A 3 13.87 -11.83 27.76
N LEU A 4 12.62 -11.55 27.40
CA LEU A 4 11.89 -10.35 27.77
C LEU A 4 10.41 -10.69 27.95
N THR A 5 9.67 -9.83 28.66
CA THR A 5 8.26 -10.05 28.94
C THR A 5 7.41 -8.97 28.27
N ILE A 6 6.44 -9.35 27.42
CA ILE A 6 5.47 -8.42 26.82
C ILE A 6 4.06 -8.81 27.29
N ASP A 7 3.34 -7.89 27.93
CA ASP A 7 1.97 -8.12 28.44
C ASP A 7 1.81 -9.42 29.25
N ASN A 8 2.75 -9.66 30.17
CA ASN A 8 2.87 -10.86 31.02
C ASN A 8 3.19 -12.17 30.27
N ARG A 9 3.60 -12.11 29.01
CA ARG A 9 4.09 -13.26 28.24
C ARG A 9 5.61 -13.21 28.17
N ASP A 10 6.27 -14.29 28.59
CA ASP A 10 7.70 -14.44 28.44
C ASP A 10 8.03 -14.86 27.01
N ILE A 11 8.92 -14.09 26.38
CA ILE A 11 9.25 -14.19 24.97
C ILE A 11 10.77 -14.31 24.83
N GLU A 12 11.19 -15.20 23.95
CA GLU A 12 12.58 -15.35 23.56
C GLU A 12 12.79 -14.81 22.13
N VAL A 13 13.71 -13.87 21.98
CA VAL A 13 14.03 -13.25 20.68
C VAL A 13 15.53 -13.13 20.42
N ARG A 14 15.87 -12.78 19.18
CA ARG A 14 17.25 -12.46 18.80
C ARG A 14 17.65 -11.08 19.33
N GLN A 15 18.94 -10.88 19.57
CA GLN A 15 19.45 -9.63 20.15
C GLN A 15 19.26 -8.39 19.28
N THR A 16 19.15 -8.58 17.97
CA THR A 16 19.06 -7.49 17.00
C THR A 16 17.63 -6.99 16.77
N MET A 17 16.63 -7.65 17.35
CA MET A 17 15.24 -7.32 17.10
C MET A 17 14.79 -6.08 17.87
N THR A 18 13.88 -5.32 17.25
CA THR A 18 13.15 -4.25 17.93
C THR A 18 11.98 -4.81 18.73
N VAL A 19 11.48 -4.04 19.70
CA VAL A 19 10.30 -4.43 20.49
C VAL A 19 9.08 -4.65 19.59
N LEU A 20 8.93 -3.88 18.51
CA LEU A 20 7.86 -4.07 17.53
C LEU A 20 7.99 -5.41 16.79
N GLU A 21 9.18 -5.75 16.30
CA GLU A 21 9.42 -7.03 15.63
C GLU A 21 9.18 -8.20 16.57
N ALA A 22 9.67 -8.10 17.82
CA ALA A 22 9.44 -9.10 18.85
C ALA A 22 7.95 -9.30 19.15
N ALA A 23 7.19 -8.21 19.25
CA ALA A 23 5.74 -8.26 19.47
C ALA A 23 5.02 -8.93 18.30
N ARG A 24 5.32 -8.54 17.05
CA ARG A 24 4.71 -9.10 15.83
C ARG A 24 5.00 -10.59 15.68
N ALA A 25 6.24 -11.01 15.91
CA ALA A 25 6.64 -12.42 15.85
C ALA A 25 5.89 -13.31 16.85
N ASN A 26 5.31 -12.71 17.91
CA ASN A 26 4.58 -13.41 18.96
C ASN A 26 3.07 -13.08 18.96
N GLY A 27 2.54 -12.58 17.84
CA GLY A 27 1.12 -12.30 17.65
C GLY A 27 0.57 -11.15 18.50
N ILE A 28 1.43 -10.24 18.97
CA ILE A 28 1.04 -9.02 19.69
C ILE A 28 1.00 -7.86 18.70
N SER A 29 -0.20 -7.31 18.48
CA SER A 29 -0.41 -6.22 17.54
C SER A 29 -0.07 -4.87 18.17
N ILE A 30 0.82 -4.12 17.52
CA ILE A 30 1.18 -2.75 17.89
C ILE A 30 0.97 -1.86 16.64
N PRO A 31 0.14 -0.81 16.73
CA PRO A 31 -0.21 0.01 15.58
C PRO A 31 0.97 0.83 15.05
N THR A 32 1.12 0.88 13.72
CA THR A 32 2.18 1.63 13.03
C THR A 32 1.68 2.20 11.71
N LEU A 33 2.14 3.41 11.37
CA LEU A 33 1.96 4.01 10.03
C LEU A 33 3.29 4.20 9.29
N CYS A 34 4.36 4.53 10.01
CA CYS A 34 5.65 4.88 9.41
C CYS A 34 6.68 3.74 9.44
N TYR A 35 6.27 2.53 9.83
CA TYR A 35 7.14 1.35 9.89
C TYR A 35 6.92 0.50 8.64
N HIS A 36 8.01 0.06 8.03
CA HIS A 36 8.00 -0.87 6.92
C HIS A 36 9.30 -1.69 7.01
N GLU A 37 9.22 -3.00 6.80
CA GLU A 37 10.34 -3.93 7.07
C GLU A 37 11.54 -3.72 6.13
N ALA A 38 11.29 -3.18 4.94
CA ALA A 38 12.33 -2.89 3.96
C ALA A 38 13.21 -1.67 4.30
N VAL A 39 12.85 -0.84 5.28
CA VAL A 39 13.61 0.37 5.64
C VAL A 39 13.88 0.45 7.13
N ALA A 40 14.91 1.19 7.51
CA ALA A 40 15.28 1.39 8.90
C ALA A 40 14.13 2.05 9.70
N PRO A 41 13.98 1.72 11.00
CA PRO A 41 13.00 2.36 11.86
C PRO A 41 13.25 3.85 12.05
N TYR A 42 12.18 4.65 11.99
CA TYR A 42 12.26 6.12 12.07
C TYR A 42 11.44 6.72 13.23
N ALA A 43 10.47 5.98 13.77
CA ALA A 43 9.60 6.41 14.88
C ALA A 43 8.85 7.75 14.70
N ALA A 44 8.56 8.19 13.46
CA ALA A 44 7.86 9.45 13.23
C ALA A 44 6.40 9.46 13.68
N CYS A 45 5.61 8.44 13.34
CA CYS A 45 4.17 8.48 13.59
C CYS A 45 3.75 8.30 15.06
N ARG A 46 4.66 7.83 15.93
CA ARG A 46 4.43 7.59 17.38
C ARG A 46 3.18 6.76 17.76
N LEU A 47 2.56 6.04 16.83
CA LEU A 47 1.47 5.11 17.17
C LEU A 47 1.97 3.87 17.93
N CYS A 48 3.20 3.43 17.65
CA CYS A 48 3.81 2.26 18.25
C CYS A 48 4.33 2.48 19.69
N MET A 49 3.80 3.47 20.40
CA MET A 49 4.24 3.77 21.76
C MET A 49 3.89 2.61 22.69
N VAL A 50 4.84 2.24 23.55
CA VAL A 50 4.73 1.18 24.55
C VAL A 50 5.42 1.63 25.83
N GLU A 51 4.99 1.09 26.96
CA GLU A 51 5.59 1.38 28.25
C GLU A 51 6.61 0.30 28.60
N ILE A 52 7.84 0.71 28.88
CA ILE A 52 8.95 -0.20 29.14
C ILE A 52 9.52 0.01 30.54
N ASN A 53 9.97 -1.10 31.13
CA ASN A 53 10.72 -1.13 32.37
C ASN A 53 11.98 -1.95 32.16
N THR A 54 13.12 -1.29 32.27
CA THR A 54 14.44 -1.94 32.22
C THR A 54 14.79 -2.50 33.59
N PRO A 55 15.49 -3.66 33.69
CA PRO A 55 15.90 -4.22 34.98
C PRO A 55 16.69 -3.25 35.88
N ARG A 56 17.46 -2.35 35.26
CA ARG A 56 18.27 -1.33 35.96
C ARG A 56 17.43 -0.18 36.54
N GLY A 57 16.18 -0.02 36.12
CA GLY A 57 15.30 1.09 36.47
C GLY A 57 14.52 0.93 37.77
N GLY A 58 14.70 -0.21 38.47
CA GLY A 58 13.87 -0.61 39.59
C GLY A 58 12.55 -1.26 39.13
N LYS A 59 11.79 -1.82 40.08
CA LYS A 59 10.48 -2.42 39.78
C LYS A 59 9.45 -1.32 39.45
N PRO A 60 8.62 -1.52 38.41
CA PRO A 60 7.50 -0.63 38.16
C PRO A 60 6.53 -0.67 39.34
N GLY A 61 6.01 0.51 39.69
CA GLY A 61 5.03 0.69 40.76
C GLY A 61 4.18 1.94 40.51
N PRO A 62 3.14 2.17 41.33
CA PRO A 62 2.24 3.31 41.17
C PRO A 62 2.98 4.66 41.20
N ASP A 63 4.04 4.78 42.01
CA ASP A 63 4.83 6.01 42.15
C ASP A 63 6.01 6.12 41.16
N ARG A 64 6.28 5.06 40.39
CA ARG A 64 7.34 5.03 39.38
C ARG A 64 6.83 4.28 38.16
N PRO A 65 6.07 4.96 37.29
CA PRO A 65 5.57 4.33 36.09
C PRO A 65 6.70 4.16 35.06
N GLY A 66 6.51 3.25 34.11
CA GLY A 66 7.52 2.93 33.10
C GLY A 66 7.77 4.08 32.13
N ARG A 67 8.84 3.95 31.34
CA ARG A 67 9.15 4.93 30.28
C ARG A 67 8.33 4.61 29.05
N ILE A 68 7.66 5.61 28.47
CA ILE A 68 6.96 5.43 27.20
C ILE A 68 7.95 5.66 26.06
N VAL A 69 8.11 4.66 25.20
CA VAL A 69 9.05 4.68 24.07
C VAL A 69 8.38 4.16 22.81
N ALA A 70 8.95 4.45 21.65
CA ALA A 70 8.47 3.92 20.38
C ALA A 70 8.99 2.48 20.18
N ALA A 71 8.09 1.50 20.11
CA ALA A 71 8.46 0.09 19.97
C ALA A 71 9.26 -0.20 18.70
N CYS A 72 9.01 0.54 17.61
CA CYS A 72 9.66 0.30 16.33
C CYS A 72 11.16 0.59 16.32
N ALA A 73 11.65 1.47 17.19
CA ALA A 73 13.07 1.83 17.26
C ALA A 73 13.74 1.35 18.55
N GLN A 74 12.94 0.85 19.52
CA GLN A 74 13.47 0.38 20.79
C GLN A 74 14.07 -1.02 20.61
N PRO A 75 15.37 -1.22 20.87
CA PRO A 75 15.98 -2.55 20.84
C PRO A 75 15.51 -3.40 22.02
N CYS A 76 15.44 -4.71 21.82
CA CYS A 76 15.18 -5.66 22.90
C CYS A 76 16.41 -5.80 23.83
N GLU A 77 16.17 -5.82 25.13
CA GLU A 77 17.20 -6.01 26.17
C GLU A 77 16.82 -7.17 27.11
N GLN A 78 17.82 -7.80 27.74
CA GLN A 78 17.61 -8.90 28.68
C GLN A 78 16.79 -8.44 29.88
N GLY A 79 15.69 -9.13 30.17
CA GLY A 79 14.79 -8.82 31.27
C GLY A 79 13.95 -7.56 31.06
N LEU A 80 13.86 -7.04 29.83
CA LEU A 80 12.97 -5.92 29.51
C LEU A 80 11.50 -6.33 29.73
N THR A 81 10.74 -5.52 30.45
CA THR A 81 9.28 -5.69 30.58
C THR A 81 8.58 -4.61 29.77
N VAL A 82 7.66 -5.03 28.90
CA VAL A 82 6.90 -4.15 28.00
C VAL A 82 5.41 -4.32 28.27
N GLN A 83 4.70 -3.20 28.35
CA GLN A 83 3.24 -3.13 28.39
C GLN A 83 2.75 -2.38 27.16
N THR A 84 1.88 -3.03 26.39
CA THR A 84 1.37 -2.45 25.13
C THR A 84 0.01 -1.79 25.29
N ASN A 85 -0.72 -2.09 26.37
CA ASN A 85 -2.10 -1.69 26.62
C ASN A 85 -2.30 -0.99 27.98
N SER A 86 -1.25 -0.40 28.57
CA SER A 86 -1.42 0.37 29.80
C SER A 86 -2.29 1.62 29.56
N PRO A 87 -2.99 2.15 30.58
CA PRO A 87 -3.82 3.37 30.44
C PRO A 87 -3.02 4.55 29.89
N ARG A 88 -1.73 4.64 30.24
CA ARG A 88 -0.81 5.69 29.76
C ARG A 88 -0.48 5.51 28.28
N VAL A 89 -0.26 4.28 27.83
CA VAL A 89 -0.03 3.97 26.41
C VAL A 89 -1.26 4.25 25.58
N GLN A 90 -2.45 3.84 26.04
CA GLN A 90 -3.70 4.12 25.35
C GLN A 90 -3.96 5.62 25.23
N ALA A 91 -3.76 6.39 26.32
CA ALA A 91 -3.87 7.84 26.29
C ALA A 91 -2.87 8.48 25.31
N ALA A 92 -1.61 8.05 25.32
CA ALA A 92 -0.59 8.58 24.41
C ALA A 92 -0.91 8.29 22.93
N ARG A 93 -1.41 7.08 22.63
CA ARG A 93 -1.82 6.71 21.26
C ARG A 93 -3.06 7.50 20.81
N ARG A 94 -4.04 7.71 21.71
CA ARG A 94 -5.22 8.53 21.43
C ARG A 94 -4.81 9.94 21.04
N VAL A 95 -4.03 10.63 21.87
CA VAL A 95 -3.55 12.00 21.57
C VAL A 95 -2.77 12.04 20.26
N THR A 96 -1.94 11.03 19.98
CA THR A 96 -1.21 10.94 18.71
C THR A 96 -2.16 10.83 17.52
N ALA A 97 -3.23 10.03 17.64
CA ALA A 97 -4.24 9.90 16.60
C ALA A 97 -5.07 11.19 16.41
N GLU A 98 -5.40 11.89 17.49
CA GLU A 98 -6.06 13.20 17.44
C GLU A 98 -5.21 14.24 16.69
N LEU A 99 -3.88 14.22 16.87
CA LEU A 99 -2.96 15.08 16.12
C LEU A 99 -2.83 14.69 14.65
N LEU A 100 -2.89 13.40 14.31
CA LEU A 100 -2.92 12.95 12.92
C LEU A 100 -4.21 13.40 12.22
N MET A 101 -5.35 13.34 12.92
CA MET A 101 -6.63 13.84 12.40
C MET A 101 -6.60 15.35 12.12
N ALA A 102 -5.84 16.13 12.89
CA ALA A 102 -5.82 17.59 12.76
C ALA A 102 -5.58 18.10 11.32
N SER A 103 -4.80 17.38 10.51
CA SER A 103 -4.59 17.69 9.08
C SER A 103 -5.09 16.60 8.12
N GLY A 104 -5.31 15.38 8.61
CA GLY A 104 -5.62 14.20 7.81
C GLY A 104 -7.01 13.63 8.03
N GLU A 105 -7.95 14.38 8.60
CA GLU A 105 -9.31 13.89 8.90
C GLU A 105 -10.05 13.35 7.67
N HIS A 106 -9.78 13.89 6.47
CA HIS A 106 -10.38 13.41 5.21
C HIS A 106 -9.77 12.11 4.68
N LEU A 107 -8.68 11.61 5.28
CA LEU A 107 -7.99 10.40 4.84
C LEU A 107 -8.60 9.16 5.51
N PRO A 108 -9.13 8.19 4.74
CA PRO A 108 -9.75 6.98 5.31
C PRO A 108 -8.83 6.19 6.25
N LEU A 109 -7.53 6.14 5.93
CA LEU A 109 -6.52 5.47 6.75
C LEU A 109 -6.36 6.12 8.13
N VAL A 110 -6.37 7.47 8.19
CA VAL A 110 -6.24 8.22 9.44
C VAL A 110 -7.51 8.03 10.28
N GLN A 111 -8.69 8.10 9.65
CA GLN A 111 -9.96 7.83 10.33
C GLN A 111 -10.03 6.41 10.91
N ALA A 112 -9.57 5.40 10.17
CA ALA A 112 -9.55 4.02 10.64
C ALA A 112 -8.66 3.86 11.88
N ILE A 113 -7.48 4.48 11.87
CA ILE A 113 -6.55 4.44 13.01
C ILE A 113 -7.07 5.23 14.20
N ALA A 114 -7.65 6.40 13.96
CA ALA A 114 -8.25 7.21 15.02
C ALA A 114 -9.36 6.45 15.76
N ARG A 115 -10.28 5.82 15.00
CA ARG A 115 -11.31 4.95 15.57
C ARG A 115 -10.71 3.79 16.36
N ALA A 116 -9.69 3.11 15.82
CA ALA A 116 -9.02 2.02 16.53
C ALA A 116 -8.37 2.47 17.85
N MET A 117 -7.88 3.71 17.94
CA MET A 117 -7.27 4.28 19.15
C MET A 117 -8.29 4.97 20.08
N GLY A 118 -9.58 5.00 19.71
CA GLY A 118 -10.63 5.70 20.44
C GLY A 118 -10.46 7.22 20.45
N ALA A 119 -9.98 7.78 19.34
CA ALA A 119 -9.94 9.21 19.10
C ALA A 119 -11.14 9.59 18.21
N GLU A 120 -12.07 10.37 18.77
CA GLU A 120 -13.32 10.75 18.07
C GLU A 120 -13.20 12.07 17.31
N HIS A 121 -12.40 13.01 17.83
CA HIS A 121 -12.27 14.36 17.29
C HIS A 121 -10.80 14.77 17.23
N ALA A 122 -10.45 15.62 16.28
CA ALA A 122 -9.10 16.19 16.23
C ALA A 122 -8.85 17.10 17.45
N ALA A 123 -7.62 17.07 17.98
CA ALA A 123 -7.23 17.94 19.09
C ALA A 123 -7.19 19.42 18.70
N THR A 124 -7.03 19.70 17.41
CA THR A 124 -7.04 21.01 16.79
C THR A 124 -7.30 20.85 15.29
N THR A 125 -7.57 21.95 14.59
CA THR A 125 -7.76 21.94 13.13
C THR A 125 -6.55 22.59 12.46
N LEU A 126 -5.93 21.88 11.53
CA LEU A 126 -4.85 22.35 10.68
C LEU A 126 -5.31 22.37 9.22
N PRO A 127 -4.60 23.08 8.33
CA PRO A 127 -4.84 22.98 6.90
C PRO A 127 -4.79 21.51 6.44
N PRO A 128 -5.75 21.06 5.62
CA PRO A 128 -5.76 19.69 5.12
C PRO A 128 -4.46 19.34 4.40
N ASN A 129 -3.90 18.17 4.70
CA ASN A 129 -2.70 17.66 4.06
C ASN A 129 -2.80 16.13 3.90
N ASP A 130 -2.56 15.65 2.69
CA ASP A 130 -2.57 14.21 2.40
C ASP A 130 -1.34 13.50 2.99
N CYS A 131 -0.24 14.23 3.20
CA CYS A 131 1.01 13.70 3.71
C CYS A 131 1.08 13.75 5.25
N ILE A 132 1.09 12.58 5.89
CA ILE A 132 1.28 12.45 7.35
C ILE A 132 2.75 12.55 7.80
N LEU A 133 3.65 12.99 6.92
CA LEU A 133 5.09 13.19 7.20
C LEU A 133 5.79 11.94 7.80
N CYS A 134 5.37 10.74 7.37
CA CYS A 134 5.92 9.48 7.87
C CYS A 134 7.37 9.19 7.41
N GLY A 135 7.83 9.88 6.36
CA GLY A 135 9.17 9.75 5.80
C GLY A 135 9.44 8.43 5.06
N LEU A 136 8.45 7.54 4.90
CA LEU A 136 8.64 6.26 4.21
C LEU A 136 9.13 6.43 2.76
N CYS A 137 8.57 7.39 2.03
CA CYS A 137 8.96 7.69 0.66
C CYS A 137 10.43 8.16 0.56
N VAL A 138 10.88 9.01 1.48
CA VAL A 138 12.25 9.52 1.55
C VAL A 138 13.21 8.36 1.86
N ARG A 139 12.92 7.57 2.89
CA ARG A 139 13.75 6.42 3.27
C ARG A 139 13.79 5.36 2.18
N ALA A 140 12.69 5.11 1.48
CA ALA A 140 12.72 4.20 0.34
C ALA A 140 13.57 4.74 -0.83
N CYS A 141 13.50 6.03 -1.12
CA CYS A 141 14.32 6.65 -2.16
C CYS A 141 15.82 6.63 -1.82
N ASP A 142 16.15 6.77 -0.53
CA ASP A 142 17.49 6.75 0.02
C ASP A 142 18.02 5.31 0.17
N GLU A 143 17.42 4.51 1.05
CA GLU A 143 17.95 3.22 1.51
C GLU A 143 17.72 2.09 0.51
N LEU A 144 16.61 2.09 -0.22
CA LEU A 144 16.28 1.01 -1.17
C LEU A 144 16.78 1.31 -2.58
N VAL A 145 16.54 2.53 -3.06
CA VAL A 145 16.87 2.91 -4.44
C VAL A 145 18.26 3.52 -4.54
N GLY A 146 18.74 4.23 -3.50
CA GLY A 146 20.01 4.97 -3.55
C GLY A 146 19.97 6.22 -4.45
N ALA A 147 18.78 6.72 -4.78
CA ALA A 147 18.63 7.86 -5.69
C ALA A 147 18.70 9.21 -4.96
N HIS A 148 18.37 9.24 -3.66
CA HIS A 148 18.34 10.46 -2.83
C HIS A 148 17.61 11.65 -3.50
N ALA A 149 16.55 11.36 -4.26
CA ALA A 149 15.89 12.35 -5.12
C ALA A 149 14.91 13.26 -4.37
N ILE A 150 14.44 12.85 -3.20
CA ILE A 150 13.47 13.57 -2.35
C ILE A 150 13.91 13.55 -0.89
N SER A 151 13.53 14.59 -0.13
CA SER A 151 13.83 14.71 1.29
C SER A 151 12.69 15.40 2.07
N LEU A 152 12.80 15.38 3.39
CA LEU A 152 12.00 16.25 4.26
C LEU A 152 12.64 17.65 4.23
N VAL A 153 11.92 18.61 3.68
CA VAL A 153 12.34 20.02 3.64
C VAL A 153 11.52 20.84 4.62
N GLU A 154 12.01 22.04 4.94
CA GLU A 154 11.43 22.95 5.92
C GLU A 154 11.35 22.36 7.35
N ARG A 155 10.73 23.10 8.27
CA ARG A 155 10.60 22.73 9.69
C ARG A 155 9.24 23.13 10.25
N GLY A 156 8.88 22.53 11.38
CA GLY A 156 7.61 22.85 12.04
C GLY A 156 6.40 22.47 11.19
N LEU A 157 5.43 23.39 11.10
CA LEU A 157 4.18 23.22 10.35
C LEU A 157 4.39 23.26 8.82
N ASP A 158 5.44 23.94 8.36
CA ASP A 158 5.75 24.08 6.93
C ASP A 158 6.48 22.85 6.36
N LYS A 159 6.78 21.86 7.21
CA LYS A 159 7.50 20.65 6.83
C LYS A 159 6.75 19.90 5.73
N LYS A 160 7.47 19.55 4.66
CA LYS A 160 6.91 18.83 3.50
C LYS A 160 7.94 17.89 2.88
N ILE A 161 7.47 16.99 2.03
CA ILE A 161 8.33 16.16 1.19
C ILE A 161 8.53 16.88 -0.14
N ALA A 162 9.77 17.14 -0.52
CA ALA A 162 10.08 17.76 -1.80
C ALA A 162 11.46 17.31 -2.32
N PRO A 163 11.69 17.35 -3.64
CA PRO A 163 13.04 17.29 -4.18
C PRO A 163 13.80 18.61 -3.89
N PRO A 164 15.13 18.63 -4.09
CA PRO A 164 15.93 19.86 -3.95
C PRO A 164 15.36 21.02 -4.77
N PHE A 165 15.21 22.19 -4.13
CA PHE A 165 14.61 23.40 -4.74
C PHE A 165 13.21 23.21 -5.31
N GLU A 166 12.49 22.15 -4.89
CA GLU A 166 11.15 21.79 -5.39
C GLU A 166 11.10 21.52 -6.90
N ILE A 167 12.27 21.18 -7.48
CA ILE A 167 12.42 20.81 -8.88
C ILE A 167 12.80 19.33 -8.94
N THR A 168 12.16 18.57 -9.83
CA THR A 168 12.46 17.14 -10.00
C THR A 168 13.96 16.94 -10.22
N SER A 169 14.58 16.17 -9.33
CA SER A 169 16.02 15.88 -9.39
C SER A 169 16.34 15.01 -10.60
N ALA A 170 17.44 15.30 -11.29
CA ALA A 170 18.01 14.42 -12.32
C ALA A 170 18.39 13.03 -11.78
N ALA A 171 18.55 12.89 -10.46
CA ALA A 171 18.76 11.60 -9.82
C ALA A 171 17.48 10.74 -9.75
N CYS A 172 16.30 11.33 -9.93
CA CYS A 172 15.05 10.58 -9.97
C CYS A 172 14.96 9.76 -11.27
N ILE A 173 15.03 8.43 -11.14
CA ILE A 173 14.85 7.49 -12.26
C ILE A 173 13.39 7.08 -12.49
N ALA A 174 12.44 7.75 -11.83
CA ALA A 174 11.01 7.46 -11.91
C ALA A 174 10.61 5.99 -11.58
N CYS A 175 11.30 5.36 -10.63
CA CYS A 175 11.05 3.97 -10.23
C CYS A 175 9.73 3.73 -9.49
N ALA A 176 9.03 4.79 -9.08
CA ALA A 176 7.76 4.75 -8.35
C ALA A 176 7.79 4.07 -6.96
N THR A 177 8.95 3.71 -6.41
CA THR A 177 9.05 3.13 -5.07
C THR A 177 8.45 4.03 -3.99
N CYS A 178 8.65 5.35 -4.08
CA CYS A 178 8.09 6.32 -3.16
C CYS A 178 6.56 6.43 -3.22
N VAL A 179 5.97 6.20 -4.40
CA VAL A 179 4.50 6.15 -4.62
C VAL A 179 3.93 4.89 -4.01
N LEU A 180 4.58 3.74 -4.24
CA LEU A 180 4.12 2.45 -3.75
C LEU A 180 4.17 2.34 -2.22
N ILE A 181 5.22 2.89 -1.59
CA ILE A 181 5.37 2.81 -0.12
C ILE A 181 4.53 3.86 0.63
N CYS A 182 3.88 4.80 -0.08
CA CYS A 182 3.15 5.87 0.57
C CYS A 182 1.84 5.35 1.17
N PRO A 183 1.64 5.39 2.49
CA PRO A 183 0.44 4.82 3.11
C PRO A 183 -0.83 5.63 2.81
N THR A 184 -0.70 6.93 2.53
CA THR A 184 -1.84 7.83 2.29
C THR A 184 -2.04 8.20 0.82
N GLY A 185 -1.12 7.80 -0.06
CA GLY A 185 -1.14 8.21 -1.46
C GLY A 185 -0.78 9.69 -1.69
N ALA A 186 -0.14 10.37 -0.73
CA ALA A 186 0.22 11.78 -0.86
C ALA A 186 1.21 12.09 -1.99
N ILE A 187 1.99 11.10 -2.44
CA ILE A 187 2.89 11.19 -3.59
C ILE A 187 2.40 10.24 -4.67
N MET A 188 2.17 10.79 -5.87
CA MET A 188 1.58 10.10 -7.00
C MET A 188 2.56 10.00 -8.17
N LEU A 189 2.27 9.11 -9.11
CA LEU A 189 3.13 8.89 -10.28
C LEU A 189 3.35 10.17 -11.10
N LYS A 190 2.33 11.04 -11.20
CA LYS A 190 2.42 12.34 -11.88
C LYS A 190 3.44 13.30 -11.26
N ASP A 191 3.77 13.12 -9.98
CA ASP A 191 4.64 14.03 -9.23
C ASP A 191 6.12 13.67 -9.42
N ILE A 192 6.40 12.42 -9.80
CA ILE A 192 7.76 11.90 -10.04
C ILE A 192 8.03 11.55 -11.49
N ALA A 193 6.98 11.41 -12.31
CA ALA A 193 7.11 11.23 -13.74
C ALA A 193 7.76 12.51 -14.26
N PRO A 194 9.01 12.45 -14.71
CA PRO A 194 9.59 13.63 -15.24
C PRO A 194 8.80 13.97 -16.51
N SER A 195 8.46 15.24 -16.68
CA SER A 195 8.30 15.82 -18.02
C SER A 195 9.62 15.83 -18.78
N LEU A 196 10.61 15.00 -18.40
CA LEU A 196 11.74 14.69 -19.25
C LEU A 196 11.15 13.94 -20.43
N PRO A 197 11.41 14.41 -21.66
CA PRO A 197 11.13 13.59 -22.82
C PRO A 197 11.82 12.26 -22.55
N HIS A 198 11.05 11.18 -22.51
CA HIS A 198 11.61 9.84 -22.64
C HIS A 198 12.65 9.97 -23.77
N PRO A 199 13.93 9.61 -23.58
CA PRO A 199 14.90 9.71 -24.66
C PRO A 199 14.34 8.84 -25.77
N GLN A 200 13.61 9.47 -26.70
CA GLN A 200 13.09 8.79 -27.84
C GLN A 200 14.36 8.35 -28.54
N PRO A 201 14.50 7.05 -28.87
CA PRO A 201 15.57 6.63 -29.74
C PRO A 201 15.64 7.63 -30.87
N LEU A 202 16.83 8.19 -31.13
CA LEU A 202 17.02 9.16 -32.20
C LEU A 202 16.21 8.70 -33.41
N ALA A 203 15.47 9.61 -34.03
CA ALA A 203 14.71 9.29 -35.23
C ALA A 203 15.60 8.51 -36.20
N HIS A 204 15.03 7.59 -36.98
CA HIS A 204 15.79 6.81 -37.95
C HIS A 204 16.76 7.69 -38.77
N GLU A 205 16.26 8.84 -39.23
CA GLU A 205 17.03 9.86 -39.93
C GLU A 205 18.24 10.37 -39.13
N ALA A 206 18.06 10.63 -37.83
CA ALA A 206 19.12 11.07 -36.91
C ALA A 206 20.11 9.95 -36.55
N ARG A 207 19.78 8.67 -36.79
CA ARG A 207 20.70 7.52 -36.73
C ARG A 207 21.41 7.25 -38.07
N GLY A 208 21.09 7.99 -39.12
CA GLY A 208 21.58 7.75 -40.48
C GLY A 208 20.79 6.71 -41.26
N ASP A 209 19.71 6.17 -40.69
CA ASP A 209 18.78 5.27 -41.38
C ASP A 209 17.80 6.10 -42.21
N LYS A 210 17.77 5.89 -43.53
CA LYS A 210 16.83 6.60 -44.43
C LYS A 210 15.36 6.21 -44.19
N SER A 211 15.10 5.11 -43.48
CA SER A 211 13.76 4.59 -43.15
C SER A 211 13.85 3.56 -42.01
N PRO A 212 12.75 3.28 -41.30
CA PRO A 212 12.70 2.18 -40.33
C PRO A 212 13.05 0.86 -41.01
N PRO A 213 13.87 -0.01 -40.38
CA PRO A 213 14.18 -1.32 -40.93
C PRO A 213 12.88 -2.10 -41.09
N GLN A 214 12.54 -2.44 -42.33
CA GLN A 214 11.38 -3.29 -42.59
C GLN A 214 11.70 -4.71 -42.10
N PRO A 215 10.77 -5.40 -41.42
CA PRO A 215 10.95 -6.80 -41.11
C PRO A 215 11.29 -7.56 -42.39
N LEU A 216 12.35 -8.38 -42.36
CA LEU A 216 12.72 -9.20 -43.51
C LEU A 216 11.50 -9.99 -44.00
N ALA A 217 11.36 -10.12 -45.32
CA ALA A 217 10.31 -10.97 -45.89
C ALA A 217 10.44 -12.40 -45.32
N HIS A 218 9.32 -13.13 -45.24
CA HIS A 218 9.34 -14.53 -44.76
C HIS A 218 10.35 -15.36 -45.58
N GLU A 219 10.39 -15.16 -46.89
CA GLU A 219 11.35 -15.79 -47.80
C GLU A 219 12.81 -15.50 -47.43
N ALA A 220 13.11 -14.24 -47.11
CA ALA A 220 14.44 -13.82 -46.66
C ALA A 220 14.82 -14.38 -45.28
N ARG A 221 13.84 -14.80 -44.47
CA ARG A 221 14.03 -15.55 -43.22
C ARG A 221 14.08 -17.07 -43.43
N GLY A 222 14.08 -17.56 -44.67
CA GLY A 222 14.04 -18.98 -45.00
C GLY A 222 12.67 -19.64 -44.79
N VAL A 223 11.63 -18.85 -44.55
CA VAL A 223 10.26 -19.30 -44.26
C VAL A 223 9.41 -19.06 -45.51
N LYS A 224 9.06 -20.11 -46.26
CA LYS A 224 8.35 -20.00 -47.55
C LYS A 224 6.92 -19.44 -47.43
N SER A 225 6.32 -19.49 -46.24
CA SER A 225 4.98 -18.99 -45.94
C SER A 225 4.82 -18.74 -44.44
N PRO A 226 4.01 -17.77 -43.98
CA PRO A 226 3.76 -17.57 -42.56
C PRO A 226 3.40 -18.90 -41.88
N PRO A 227 3.98 -19.23 -40.71
CA PRO A 227 3.68 -20.48 -40.03
C PRO A 227 2.18 -20.51 -39.73
N GLN A 228 1.48 -21.48 -40.29
CA GLN A 228 0.09 -21.70 -39.94
C GLN A 228 0.02 -22.46 -38.62
N PRO A 229 -0.99 -22.16 -37.76
CA PRO A 229 -1.22 -22.97 -36.57
C PRO A 229 -1.37 -24.44 -36.97
N LEU A 230 -0.63 -25.34 -36.29
CA LEU A 230 -0.76 -26.78 -36.51
C LEU A 230 -2.22 -27.21 -36.31
N SER A 231 -2.71 -28.19 -37.07
CA SER A 231 -4.04 -28.77 -36.82
C SER A 231 -4.08 -29.42 -35.43
N HIS A 232 -5.27 -29.58 -34.85
CA HIS A 232 -5.44 -30.31 -33.59
C HIS A 232 -4.81 -31.71 -33.66
N GLU A 233 -5.04 -32.42 -34.76
CA GLU A 233 -4.45 -33.74 -35.03
C GLU A 233 -2.91 -33.70 -35.05
N ALA A 234 -2.33 -32.67 -35.68
CA ALA A 234 -0.88 -32.46 -35.72
C ALA A 234 -0.28 -32.03 -34.36
N ARG A 235 -1.11 -31.53 -33.43
CA ARG A 235 -0.73 -31.29 -32.02
C ARG A 235 -0.92 -32.54 -31.14
N GLY A 236 -1.45 -33.63 -31.69
CA GLY A 236 -1.77 -34.86 -30.95
C GLY A 236 -3.18 -34.90 -30.36
N ASP A 237 -4.00 -33.87 -30.61
CA ASP A 237 -5.38 -33.81 -30.17
C ASP A 237 -6.29 -34.50 -31.20
N LYS A 238 -7.02 -35.55 -30.80
CA LYS A 238 -7.94 -36.28 -31.70
C LYS A 238 -9.16 -35.44 -32.14
N SER A 239 -9.46 -34.36 -31.43
CA SER A 239 -10.52 -33.41 -31.72
C SER A 239 -10.27 -32.09 -30.99
N PRO A 240 -10.85 -30.96 -31.45
CA PRO A 240 -10.79 -29.70 -30.69
C PRO A 240 -11.33 -29.92 -29.27
N PRO A 241 -10.68 -29.35 -28.23
CA PRO A 241 -11.12 -29.53 -26.86
C PRO A 241 -12.55 -29.00 -26.72
N GLN A 242 -13.47 -29.88 -26.37
CA GLN A 242 -14.84 -29.48 -26.08
C GLN A 242 -14.96 -29.05 -24.62
N PRO A 243 -15.81 -28.05 -24.31
CA PRO A 243 -16.08 -27.69 -22.92
C PRO A 243 -16.54 -28.94 -22.14
N LEU A 244 -15.96 -29.19 -20.97
CA LEU A 244 -16.42 -30.26 -20.08
C LEU A 244 -17.91 -30.07 -19.75
N SER A 245 -18.66 -31.16 -19.65
CA SER A 245 -20.05 -31.13 -19.20
C SER A 245 -20.15 -30.62 -17.76
N HIS A 246 -21.31 -30.10 -17.36
CA HIS A 246 -21.56 -29.67 -15.98
C HIS A 246 -21.29 -30.79 -14.97
N GLU A 247 -21.75 -32.01 -15.27
CA GLU A 247 -21.50 -33.21 -14.46
C GLU A 247 -19.99 -33.50 -14.33
N ALA A 248 -19.23 -33.37 -15.41
CA ALA A 248 -17.77 -33.56 -15.39
C ALA A 248 -17.02 -32.44 -14.65
N ARG A 249 -17.65 -31.26 -14.45
CA ARG A 249 -17.14 -30.18 -13.59
C ARG A 249 -17.55 -30.33 -12.12
N GLY A 250 -18.35 -31.35 -11.78
CA GLY A 250 -18.88 -31.56 -10.43
C GLY A 250 -20.20 -30.86 -10.15
N ASP A 251 -20.81 -30.20 -11.15
CA ASP A 251 -22.11 -29.55 -11.02
C ASP A 251 -23.23 -30.57 -11.30
N LYS A 252 -24.14 -30.76 -10.34
CA LYS A 252 -25.28 -31.71 -10.46
C LYS A 252 -26.32 -31.27 -11.50
N SER A 253 -26.33 -29.99 -11.87
CA SER A 253 -27.19 -29.40 -12.89
C SER A 253 -26.57 -28.11 -13.40
N PRO A 254 -26.90 -27.65 -14.62
CA PRO A 254 -26.48 -26.33 -15.09
C PRO A 254 -26.91 -25.27 -14.07
N PRO A 255 -26.05 -24.26 -13.77
CA PRO A 255 -26.41 -23.21 -12.85
C PRO A 255 -27.65 -22.50 -13.37
N GLN A 256 -28.72 -22.49 -12.56
CA GLN A 256 -29.92 -21.76 -12.90
C GLN A 256 -29.62 -20.27 -12.82
N LEU A 257 -29.78 -19.58 -13.94
CA LEU A 257 -29.67 -18.13 -13.96
C LEU A 257 -30.78 -17.56 -13.09
N LEU A 258 -30.41 -16.83 -12.03
CA LEU A 258 -31.37 -16.13 -11.17
C LEU A 258 -32.25 -15.18 -12.03
N PRO A 259 -33.50 -14.92 -11.67
CA PRO A 259 -34.30 -13.84 -12.26
C PRO A 259 -33.57 -12.49 -12.17
N TYR A 260 -33.88 -11.56 -13.07
CA TYR A 260 -33.21 -10.24 -13.09
C TYR A 260 -33.46 -9.45 -11.80
N GLU A 261 -34.66 -9.59 -11.23
CA GLU A 261 -35.08 -8.96 -9.99
C GLU A 261 -34.19 -9.40 -8.81
N GLU A 262 -33.84 -10.69 -8.75
CA GLU A 262 -32.95 -11.25 -7.73
C GLU A 262 -31.48 -10.83 -7.92
N ARG A 263 -31.11 -10.41 -9.14
CA ARG A 263 -29.82 -9.77 -9.42
C ARG A 263 -29.82 -8.26 -9.17
N GLY A 264 -30.90 -7.70 -8.62
CA GLY A 264 -31.04 -6.26 -8.35
C GLY A 264 -31.29 -5.42 -9.60
N VAL A 265 -31.66 -6.03 -10.72
CA VAL A 265 -31.92 -5.34 -11.98
C VAL A 265 -33.42 -5.40 -12.28
N LYS A 266 -34.08 -4.25 -12.39
CA LYS A 266 -35.55 -4.16 -12.51
C LYS A 266 -36.10 -4.69 -13.84
N SER A 267 -35.26 -4.89 -14.84
CA SER A 267 -35.60 -5.43 -16.16
C SER A 267 -34.35 -5.89 -16.90
N PRO A 268 -34.44 -6.84 -17.84
CA PRO A 268 -33.32 -7.17 -18.72
C PRO A 268 -32.82 -5.89 -19.42
N PRO A 269 -31.50 -5.68 -19.53
CA PRO A 269 -30.95 -4.51 -20.21
C PRO A 269 -31.48 -4.49 -21.66
N SER A 270 -32.18 -3.40 -22.01
CA SER A 270 -32.64 -3.17 -23.36
C SER A 270 -31.43 -2.95 -24.26
N PHE A 271 -31.31 -3.77 -25.31
CA PHE A 271 -30.23 -3.63 -26.28
C PHE A 271 -30.47 -2.36 -27.10
N VAL A 272 -29.80 -1.26 -26.75
CA VAL A 272 -29.86 -0.02 -27.52
C VAL A 272 -29.08 -0.19 -28.81
N GLY A 273 -29.80 -0.27 -29.94
CA GLY A 273 -29.24 -0.19 -31.27
C GLY A 273 -28.58 1.17 -31.53
N LYS A 274 -27.45 1.14 -32.23
CA LYS A 274 -26.58 2.27 -32.62
C LYS A 274 -27.32 3.56 -33.01
N GLY A 275 -26.84 4.71 -32.52
CA GLY A 275 -27.12 6.01 -33.15
C GLY A 275 -26.74 7.26 -32.34
N ALA A 276 -25.65 7.92 -32.74
CA ALA A 276 -25.38 9.36 -32.69
C ALA A 276 -25.49 10.18 -31.37
N GLY A 277 -24.33 10.69 -30.94
CA GLY A 277 -24.13 12.13 -30.65
C GLY A 277 -24.35 12.64 -29.22
N GLY A 278 -23.29 13.21 -28.63
CA GLY A 278 -23.39 14.29 -27.65
C GLY A 278 -22.98 13.96 -26.21
N LEU A 279 -21.67 13.91 -25.91
CA LEU A 279 -21.16 13.99 -24.53
C LEU A 279 -20.88 15.45 -24.18
N GLY A 280 -21.75 16.02 -23.34
CA GLY A 280 -21.45 17.20 -22.52
C GLY A 280 -20.86 16.78 -21.17
N SER A 281 -19.63 17.24 -20.91
CA SER A 281 -19.10 17.77 -19.64
C SER A 281 -19.33 17.01 -18.31
N HIS A 282 -18.30 16.30 -17.82
CA HIS A 282 -17.50 16.64 -16.62
C HIS A 282 -16.83 15.41 -15.95
N ASP A 283 -15.50 15.50 -15.84
CA ASP A 283 -14.64 15.07 -14.72
C ASP A 283 -14.79 13.68 -14.08
N ALA A 284 -14.51 12.63 -14.85
CA ALA A 284 -13.99 11.37 -14.30
C ALA A 284 -12.80 10.88 -15.13
N ARG A 285 -11.61 10.85 -14.52
CA ARG A 285 -10.37 10.35 -15.16
C ARG A 285 -10.48 8.85 -15.39
N THR A 286 -11.01 8.47 -16.55
CA THR A 286 -11.08 7.10 -17.04
C THR A 286 -9.76 6.73 -17.73
N CYS A 287 -9.29 5.50 -17.50
CA CYS A 287 -8.15 4.96 -18.21
C CYS A 287 -8.45 4.92 -19.72
N ARG A 288 -7.63 5.59 -20.54
CA ARG A 288 -7.89 5.79 -21.99
C ARG A 288 -7.87 4.51 -22.84
N VAL A 289 -7.51 3.37 -22.25
CA VAL A 289 -7.42 2.06 -22.92
C VAL A 289 -8.65 1.18 -22.64
N CYS A 290 -9.23 1.25 -21.44
CA CYS A 290 -10.29 0.34 -21.01
C CYS A 290 -11.54 1.00 -20.42
N GLY A 291 -11.56 2.32 -20.20
CA GLY A 291 -12.77 3.06 -19.83
C GLY A 291 -13.33 2.81 -18.42
N GLU A 292 -12.71 1.96 -17.60
CA GLU A 292 -13.14 1.75 -16.21
C GLU A 292 -12.38 2.63 -15.20
N ALA A 293 -13.04 2.93 -14.08
CA ALA A 293 -12.49 3.70 -12.97
C ALA A 293 -11.43 2.85 -12.24
N THR A 294 -10.15 3.11 -12.49
CA THR A 294 -9.06 2.49 -11.74
C THR A 294 -8.85 3.22 -10.41
N LEU A 295 -9.34 2.63 -9.32
CA LEU A 295 -8.74 2.81 -8.00
C LEU A 295 -7.32 2.21 -8.02
N PRO A 296 -6.30 2.88 -7.46
CA PRO A 296 -5.00 2.26 -7.31
C PRO A 296 -5.10 1.13 -6.28
N ARG A 297 -5.13 -0.12 -6.75
CA ARG A 297 -4.77 -1.29 -5.95
C ARG A 297 -3.28 -1.19 -5.60
N VAL A 298 -2.98 -0.58 -4.46
CA VAL A 298 -1.67 -0.74 -3.80
C VAL A 298 -1.93 -1.40 -2.46
N PHE A 299 -1.35 -2.58 -2.33
CA PHE A 299 -1.37 -3.46 -1.17
C PHE A 299 -1.08 -2.69 0.13
N ALA A 300 -2.09 -2.56 0.98
CA ALA A 300 -1.89 -2.70 2.41
C ALA A 300 -2.24 -4.16 2.73
N ASP A 301 -1.31 -4.91 3.31
CA ASP A 301 -1.52 -6.31 3.68
C ASP A 301 -2.86 -6.48 4.41
N ALA A 302 -3.82 -7.12 3.75
CA ALA A 302 -5.17 -7.33 4.29
C ALA A 302 -5.15 -8.07 5.64
N GLU A 303 -4.09 -8.85 5.92
CA GLU A 303 -3.86 -9.49 7.22
C GLU A 303 -3.66 -8.49 8.37
N TYR A 304 -3.18 -7.27 8.11
CA TYR A 304 -2.98 -6.27 9.16
C TYR A 304 -4.30 -5.61 9.60
N LEU A 305 -5.22 -5.38 8.66
CA LEU A 305 -6.54 -4.82 8.95
C LEU A 305 -7.49 -5.86 9.56
N LEU A 306 -7.39 -7.13 9.17
CA LEU A 306 -8.24 -8.22 9.67
C LEU A 306 -7.93 -8.64 11.12
N ASN A 307 -6.72 -8.33 11.61
CA ASN A 307 -6.23 -8.68 12.95
C ASN A 307 -6.37 -7.55 13.99
N LEU A 308 -6.99 -6.43 13.63
CA LEU A 308 -7.43 -5.44 14.62
C LEU A 308 -8.62 -6.01 15.42
N PRO A 309 -8.72 -5.75 16.74
CA PRO A 309 -9.83 -6.21 17.57
C PRO A 309 -11.05 -5.33 17.29
N ILE A 310 -11.67 -5.53 16.13
CA ILE A 310 -12.81 -4.76 15.64
C ILE A 310 -14.04 -5.69 15.61
N GLU A 311 -15.21 -5.19 16.03
CA GLU A 311 -16.47 -5.93 16.05
C GLU A 311 -16.87 -6.46 14.65
N ARG A 312 -17.66 -7.55 14.62
CA ARG A 312 -17.97 -8.33 13.40
C ARG A 312 -18.58 -7.49 12.26
N ASP A 313 -19.38 -6.48 12.58
CA ASP A 313 -20.05 -5.64 11.57
C ASP A 313 -19.06 -4.68 10.89
N GLN A 314 -17.98 -4.29 11.57
CA GLN A 314 -16.96 -3.38 11.03
C GLN A 314 -15.90 -4.10 10.18
N LYS A 315 -15.80 -5.44 10.28
CA LYS A 315 -14.98 -6.25 9.35
C LYS A 315 -15.55 -6.28 7.94
N ALA A 316 -16.87 -6.18 7.80
CA ALA A 316 -17.54 -6.18 6.51
C ALA A 316 -17.32 -4.87 5.74
N GLU A 317 -17.26 -3.72 6.42
CA GLU A 317 -16.97 -2.41 5.78
C GLU A 317 -15.54 -2.30 5.27
N VAL A 318 -14.57 -2.90 5.97
CA VAL A 318 -13.16 -2.90 5.54
C VAL A 318 -12.91 -3.84 4.35
N GLN A 319 -13.72 -4.90 4.20
CA GLN A 319 -13.66 -5.81 3.05
C GLN A 319 -14.38 -5.27 1.80
N ALA A 320 -15.20 -4.23 1.93
CA ALA A 320 -16.00 -3.66 0.85
C ALA A 320 -15.35 -2.45 0.16
N LEU A 321 -14.16 -2.03 0.61
CA LEU A 321 -13.31 -0.98 0.00
C LEU A 321 -12.12 -1.62 -0.73
#